data_AF-A0A925XVY6-F1
#
_entry.id   AF-A0A925XVY6-F1
#
_cell.length_a   1.000
_cell.length_b   1.000
_cell.length_c   1.000
_cell.angle_alpha   90.00
_cell.angle_beta   90.00
_cell.angle_gamma   90.00
#
_symmetry.space_group_name_H-M   'P 1'
#
loop_
_entity.id
_entity.type
_entity.pdbx_description
1 polymer ?
#
loop_
_entity_poly.entity_id
_entity_poly.type
_entity_poly.pdbx_seq_one_letter_code
_entity_poly.pdbx_strand_id
1 'polypeptide(L)'
;MSQPQPFLELSGITKVFPTPKGPFVALKDIFLKINEGEFVCLLGHSGCGKSTLLNMVAGLSQATQGGVILDGKQVDEPGPDRMVVFQNYSLLPWLSAYDNVHLAVQAALPKLSEAERREVTLQHIEMVGLTANAYKRP
;
A
#
# COMPACT_ATOMS: atom_id res chain seq x y z
N MET A 1 -23.75 -16.73 -17.10
CA MET A 1 -22.61 -15.90 -17.53
C MET A 1 -22.02 -15.29 -16.26
N SER A 2 -20.84 -15.74 -15.84
CA SER A 2 -20.17 -15.22 -14.65
C SER A 2 -19.63 -13.83 -14.98
N GLN A 3 -20.07 -12.78 -14.25
CA GLN A 3 -19.44 -11.48 -14.38
C GLN A 3 -17.95 -11.61 -14.00
N PRO A 4 -17.03 -10.94 -14.72
CA PRO A 4 -15.62 -10.92 -14.32
C PRO A 4 -15.53 -10.38 -12.89
N GLN A 5 -14.82 -11.11 -12.02
CA GLN A 5 -14.61 -10.64 -10.66
C GLN A 5 -13.68 -9.44 -10.67
N PRO A 6 -14.01 -8.35 -9.95
CA PRO A 6 -13.11 -7.21 -9.83
C PRO A 6 -11.84 -7.64 -9.09
N PHE A 7 -10.72 -7.02 -9.45
CA PHE A 7 -9.45 -7.25 -8.78
C PHE A 7 -9.42 -6.60 -7.39
N LEU A 8 -9.99 -5.40 -7.27
CA LEU A 8 -10.22 -4.73 -5.98
C LEU A 8 -11.69 -4.35 -5.84
N GLU A 9 -12.29 -4.71 -4.72
CA GLU A 9 -13.66 -4.38 -4.36
C GLU A 9 -13.74 -3.76 -2.97
N LEU A 10 -14.35 -2.58 -2.88
CA LEU A 10 -14.71 -1.91 -1.64
C LEU A 10 -16.23 -1.98 -1.51
N SER A 11 -16.70 -2.62 -0.44
CA SER A 11 -18.13 -2.88 -0.23
C SER A 11 -18.61 -2.17 1.03
N GLY A 12 -19.30 -1.04 0.84
CA GLY A 12 -19.95 -0.30 1.92
C GLY A 12 -18.97 0.27 2.94
N ILE A 13 -17.80 0.73 2.47
CA ILE A 13 -16.74 1.19 3.36
C ILE A 13 -17.18 2.47 4.08
N THR A 14 -17.29 2.36 5.39
CA THR A 14 -17.55 3.49 6.31
C THR A 14 -16.46 3.54 7.36
N LYS A 15 -15.87 4.72 7.57
CA LYS A 15 -14.84 4.97 8.58
C LYS A 15 -15.27 6.09 9.51
N VAL A 16 -15.41 5.75 10.78
CA VAL A 16 -15.73 6.68 11.86
C VAL A 16 -14.55 6.75 12.82
N PHE A 17 -14.06 7.96 13.08
CA PHE A 17 -13.02 8.22 14.08
C PHE A 17 -13.66 8.74 15.37
N PRO A 18 -13.31 8.18 16.54
CA PRO A 18 -13.72 8.77 17.80
C PRO A 18 -12.95 10.08 18.01
N THR A 19 -13.67 11.16 18.31
CA THR A 19 -13.05 12.45 18.68
C THR A 19 -13.66 12.97 19.98
N PRO A 20 -12.97 13.86 20.72
CA PRO A 20 -13.51 14.45 21.95
C PRO A 20 -14.82 15.23 21.76
N LYS A 21 -15.13 15.66 20.53
CA LYS A 21 -16.36 16.39 20.18
C LYS A 21 -17.48 15.49 19.64
N GLY A 22 -17.26 14.17 19.60
CA GLY A 22 -18.17 13.19 19.02
C GLY A 22 -17.56 12.38 17.87
N PRO A 23 -18.29 11.39 17.33
CA PRO A 23 -17.82 10.58 16.21
C PRO A 23 -17.68 11.44 14.94
N PHE A 24 -16.50 11.37 14.30
CA PHE A 24 -16.24 12.01 13.02
C PHE A 24 -16.30 10.98 11.90
N VAL A 25 -17.27 11.11 10.98
CA VAL A 25 -17.41 10.23 9.82
C VAL A 25 -16.48 10.73 8.71
N ALA A 26 -15.35 10.06 8.53
CA ALA A 26 -14.38 10.42 7.50
C ALA A 26 -14.73 9.86 6.11
N LEU A 27 -15.35 8.69 6.09
CA LEU A 27 -15.82 8.01 4.88
C LEU A 27 -17.17 7.39 5.19
N LYS A 28 -18.09 7.45 4.24
CA LYS A 28 -19.44 6.95 4.39
C LYS A 28 -19.87 6.25 3.10
N ASP A 29 -20.28 4.99 3.23
CA ASP A 29 -20.92 4.18 2.18
C ASP A 29 -20.14 4.19 0.85
N ILE A 30 -18.81 3.99 0.92
CA ILE A 30 -17.98 3.96 -0.28
C ILE A 30 -18.07 2.59 -0.93
N PHE A 31 -18.47 2.59 -2.20
CA PHE A 31 -18.48 1.43 -3.09
C PHE A 31 -17.57 1.70 -4.28
N LEU A 32 -16.62 0.80 -4.53
CA LEU A 32 -15.67 0.92 -5.64
C LEU A 32 -15.28 -0.47 -6.12
N LYS A 33 -15.20 -0.64 -7.44
CA LYS A 33 -14.70 -1.84 -8.10
C LYS A 33 -13.64 -1.42 -9.10
N ILE A 34 -12.49 -2.07 -9.05
CA ILE A 34 -11.36 -1.83 -9.96
C ILE A 34 -10.97 -3.17 -10.57
N ASN A 35 -10.83 -3.19 -11.90
CA ASN A 35 -10.39 -4.37 -12.63
C ASN A 35 -8.86 -4.46 -12.67
N GLU A 36 -8.35 -5.66 -12.94
CA GLU A 36 -6.91 -5.86 -13.08
C GLU A 36 -6.35 -5.00 -14.22
N GLY A 37 -5.21 -4.35 -13.98
CA GLY A 37 -4.55 -3.47 -14.96
C GLY A 37 -5.15 -2.07 -15.10
N GLU A 38 -6.20 -1.74 -14.35
CA GLU A 38 -6.75 -0.38 -14.37
C GLU A 38 -5.86 0.62 -13.61
N PHE A 39 -5.69 1.80 -14.19
CA PHE A 39 -5.07 2.93 -13.53
C PHE A 39 -6.13 3.89 -13.02
N VAL A 40 -6.22 4.04 -11.70
CA VAL A 40 -7.27 4.84 -11.04
C VAL A 40 -6.65 6.03 -10.30
N CYS A 41 -7.23 7.21 -10.49
CA CYS A 41 -6.84 8.42 -9.79
C CYS A 41 -7.96 8.87 -8.82
N LEU A 42 -7.62 9.05 -7.54
CA LEU A 42 -8.55 9.53 -6.53
C LEU A 42 -8.35 11.02 -6.27
N LEU A 43 -9.33 11.83 -6.66
CA LEU A 43 -9.28 13.30 -6.56
C LEU A 43 -10.22 13.83 -5.45
N GLY A 44 -9.87 14.96 -4.85
CA GLY A 44 -10.69 15.65 -3.85
C GLY A 44 -9.88 16.59 -2.95
N HIS A 45 -10.56 17.50 -2.23
CA HIS A 45 -9.90 18.48 -1.36
C HIS A 45 -9.12 17.83 -0.19
N SER A 46 -8.22 18.57 0.45
CA SER A 46 -7.51 18.08 1.65
C SER A 46 -8.49 17.77 2.77
N GLY A 47 -8.44 16.55 3.34
CA GLY A 47 -9.36 16.11 4.40
C GLY A 47 -10.59 15.34 3.94
N CYS A 48 -10.82 15.15 2.63
CA CYS A 48 -11.96 14.37 2.13
C CYS A 48 -11.82 12.84 2.25
N GLY A 49 -10.84 12.35 3.02
CA GLY A 49 -10.68 10.91 3.31
C GLY A 49 -9.88 10.08 2.29
N LYS A 50 -9.22 10.68 1.30
CA LYS A 50 -8.41 9.96 0.28
C LYS A 50 -7.34 9.05 0.90
N SER A 51 -6.48 9.61 1.75
CA SER A 51 -5.43 8.85 2.42
C SER A 51 -6.01 7.78 3.34
N THR A 52 -7.17 8.06 3.96
CA THR A 52 -7.91 7.07 4.76
C THR A 52 -8.34 5.89 3.89
N LEU A 53 -8.86 6.13 2.69
CA LEU A 53 -9.28 5.09 1.75
C LEU A 53 -8.08 4.25 1.28
N LEU A 54 -6.99 4.90 0.87
CA LEU A 54 -5.77 4.22 0.44
C LEU A 54 -5.15 3.39 1.56
N ASN A 55 -5.16 3.90 2.80
CA ASN A 55 -4.67 3.14 3.96
C ASN A 55 -5.52 1.90 4.26
N MET A 56 -6.84 1.94 4.01
CA MET A 56 -7.68 0.75 4.16
C MET A 56 -7.40 -0.27 3.07
N VAL A 57 -7.22 0.17 1.82
CA VAL A 57 -6.80 -0.72 0.72
C VAL A 57 -5.44 -1.36 0.99
N ALA A 58 -4.53 -0.63 1.63
CA ALA A 58 -3.24 -1.15 2.06
C ALA A 58 -3.30 -2.10 3.27
N GLY A 59 -4.43 -2.20 3.96
CA GLY A 59 -4.56 -2.92 5.24
C GLY A 59 -3.96 -2.20 6.44
N LEU A 60 -3.52 -0.95 6.29
CA LEU A 60 -2.95 -0.11 7.37
C LEU A 60 -4.00 0.47 8.31
N SER A 61 -5.26 0.50 7.87
CA SER A 61 -6.39 0.92 8.70
C SER A 61 -7.59 0.04 8.44
N GLN A 62 -8.33 -0.29 9.50
CA GLN A 62 -9.56 -1.06 9.38
C GLN A 62 -10.78 -0.16 9.20
N ALA A 63 -11.73 -0.57 8.34
CA ALA A 63 -13.00 0.11 8.22
C ALA A 63 -13.83 -0.07 9.51
N THR A 64 -14.71 0.88 9.80
CA THR A 64 -15.68 0.71 10.90
C THR A 64 -16.83 -0.22 10.46
N GLN A 65 -17.20 -0.13 9.18
CA GLN A 65 -18.18 -1.01 8.53
C GLN A 65 -17.74 -1.25 7.08
N GLY A 66 -18.22 -2.36 6.51
CA GLY A 66 -17.84 -2.80 5.17
C GLY A 66 -16.54 -3.58 5.15
N GLY A 67 -16.00 -3.81 3.96
CA GLY A 67 -14.76 -4.56 3.78
C GLY A 67 -14.09 -4.28 2.44
N VAL A 68 -12.80 -4.61 2.37
CA VAL A 68 -11.98 -4.54 1.16
C VAL A 68 -11.60 -5.95 0.75
N ILE A 69 -11.85 -6.29 -0.52
CA ILE A 69 -11.45 -7.56 -1.13
C ILE A 69 -10.45 -7.24 -2.24
N LEU A 70 -9.28 -7.88 -2.20
CA LEU A 70 -8.24 -7.82 -3.22
C LEU A 70 -7.97 -9.25 -3.72
N ASP A 71 -8.09 -9.47 -5.03
CA ASP A 71 -7.87 -10.78 -5.67
C ASP A 71 -8.61 -11.92 -4.95
N GLY A 72 -9.90 -11.68 -4.65
CA GLY A 72 -10.76 -12.63 -3.95
C GLY A 72 -10.46 -12.84 -2.46
N LYS A 73 -9.47 -12.14 -1.88
CA LYS A 73 -9.08 -12.23 -0.47
C LYS A 73 -9.44 -10.97 0.30
N GLN A 74 -9.94 -11.14 1.51
CA GLN A 74 -10.21 -10.02 2.41
C GLN A 74 -8.90 -9.36 2.86
N VAL A 75 -8.87 -8.03 2.88
CA VAL A 75 -7.72 -7.24 3.34
C VAL A 75 -7.91 -6.86 4.80
N ASP A 76 -7.29 -7.62 5.70
CA ASP A 76 -7.35 -7.38 7.16
C ASP A 76 -6.04 -6.81 7.73
N GLU A 77 -4.92 -6.97 7.03
CA GLU A 77 -3.62 -6.48 7.46
C GLU A 77 -2.73 -6.09 6.26
N PRO A 78 -1.65 -5.33 6.48
CA PRO A 78 -0.66 -5.07 5.44
C PRO A 78 0.04 -6.36 5.03
N GLY A 79 0.28 -6.54 3.73
CA GLY A 79 0.91 -7.73 3.18
C GLY A 79 1.88 -7.40 2.05
N PRO A 80 2.82 -8.31 1.74
CA PRO A 80 3.82 -8.12 0.68
C PRO A 80 3.21 -8.12 -0.74
N ASP A 81 1.93 -8.48 -0.85
CA ASP A 81 1.12 -8.44 -2.08
C ASP A 81 0.65 -7.02 -2.45
N ARG A 82 0.94 -6.02 -1.62
CA ARG A 82 0.56 -4.61 -1.85
C ARG A 82 1.76 -3.69 -1.60
N MET A 83 2.00 -2.76 -2.53
CA MET A 83 3.01 -1.71 -2.35
C MET A 83 2.34 -0.35 -2.12
N VAL A 84 2.85 0.40 -1.15
CA VAL A 84 2.37 1.75 -0.83
C VAL A 84 3.55 2.71 -0.90
N VAL A 85 3.35 3.84 -1.58
CA VAL A 85 4.29 4.95 -1.59
C VAL A 85 3.63 6.12 -0.87
N PHE A 86 4.25 6.58 0.21
CA PHE A 86 3.76 7.68 1.01
C PHE A 86 4.18 9.03 0.41
N GLN A 87 3.38 10.07 0.67
CA GLN A 87 3.68 11.43 0.23
C GLN A 87 4.95 12.00 0.90
N ASN A 88 5.19 11.63 2.17
CA ASN A 88 6.44 11.91 2.86
C ASN A 88 7.40 10.74 2.67
N TYR A 89 8.70 11.02 2.55
CA TYR A 89 9.72 9.99 2.45
C TYR A 89 9.67 9.08 3.68
N SER A 90 9.17 7.85 3.52
CA SER A 90 9.17 6.82 4.55
C SER A 90 10.42 5.94 4.50
N LEU A 91 11.55 6.54 4.08
CA LEU A 91 12.85 5.88 4.13
C LEU A 91 13.37 5.88 5.58
N LEU A 92 14.10 4.84 5.93
CA LEU A 92 14.85 4.76 7.18
C LEU A 92 16.12 5.60 7.00
N PRO A 93 16.24 6.78 7.65
CA PRO A 93 17.29 7.76 7.34
C PRO A 93 18.69 7.30 7.80
N TRP A 94 18.76 6.31 8.68
CA TRP A 94 20.03 5.71 9.11
C TRP A 94 20.52 4.59 8.18
N LEU A 95 19.71 4.18 7.21
CA LEU A 95 20.02 3.14 6.22
C LEU A 95 20.40 3.77 4.87
N SER A 96 21.26 3.09 4.10
CA SER A 96 21.53 3.50 2.73
C SER A 96 20.34 3.24 1.80
N ALA A 97 20.37 3.75 0.56
CA ALA A 97 19.38 3.39 -0.45
C ALA A 97 19.32 1.86 -0.67
N TYR A 98 20.49 1.20 -0.68
CA TYR A 98 20.61 -0.25 -0.75
C TYR A 98 19.92 -0.91 0.43
N ASP A 99 20.25 -0.49 1.65
CA ASP A 99 19.71 -1.13 2.86
C ASP A 99 18.18 -0.95 2.98
N ASN A 100 17.64 0.19 2.56
CA ASN A 100 16.20 0.42 2.51
C ASN A 100 15.49 -0.54 1.54
N VAL A 101 16.03 -0.72 0.33
CA VAL A 101 15.48 -1.65 -0.66
C VAL A 101 15.68 -3.10 -0.22
N HIS A 102 16.86 -3.41 0.32
CA HIS A 102 17.21 -4.76 0.77
C HIS A 102 16.28 -5.24 1.88
N LEU A 103 15.93 -4.37 2.83
CA LEU A 103 14.95 -4.67 3.88
C LEU A 103 13.59 -5.09 3.29
N ALA A 104 13.12 -4.38 2.26
CA ALA A 104 11.86 -4.72 1.59
C ALA A 104 11.96 -6.06 0.84
N VAL A 105 13.08 -6.32 0.17
CA VAL A 105 13.34 -7.61 -0.52
C VAL A 105 13.39 -8.77 0.47
N GLN A 106 14.02 -8.60 1.64
CA GLN A 106 14.05 -9.61 2.70
C GLN A 106 12.65 -9.95 3.20
N ALA A 107 11.79 -8.95 3.38
CA ALA A 107 10.42 -9.14 3.85
C ALA A 107 9.51 -9.77 2.78
N ALA A 108 9.63 -9.34 1.52
CA ALA A 108 8.79 -9.82 0.42
C ALA A 108 9.21 -11.21 -0.10
N LEU A 109 10.51 -11.53 -0.04
CA LEU A 109 11.09 -12.76 -0.62
C LEU A 109 11.85 -13.58 0.45
N PRO A 110 11.16 -14.08 1.48
CA PRO A 110 11.80 -14.76 2.62
C PRO A 110 12.44 -16.09 2.25
N LYS A 111 12.06 -16.70 1.12
CA LYS A 111 12.59 -17.99 0.65
C LYS A 111 13.93 -17.88 -0.10
N LEU A 112 14.30 -16.68 -0.55
CA LEU A 112 15.56 -16.47 -1.26
C LEU A 112 16.74 -16.51 -0.28
N SER A 113 17.86 -17.03 -0.77
CA SER A 113 19.16 -16.93 -0.10
C SER A 113 19.65 -15.48 -0.07
N GLU A 114 20.60 -15.21 0.81
CA GLU A 114 21.17 -13.86 0.94
C GLU A 114 21.83 -13.37 -0.36
N ALA A 115 22.47 -14.27 -1.10
CA ALA A 115 23.07 -13.96 -2.40
C ALA A 115 22.00 -13.57 -3.44
N GLU A 116 20.89 -14.31 -3.52
CA GLU A 116 19.78 -14.00 -4.41
C GLU A 116 19.09 -12.69 -4.04
N ARG A 117 18.90 -12.42 -2.74
CA ARG A 117 18.31 -11.15 -2.27
C ARG A 117 19.19 -9.95 -2.61
N ARG A 118 20.51 -10.09 -2.47
CA ARG A 118 21.47 -9.06 -2.87
C ARG A 118 21.39 -8.76 -4.37
N GLU A 119 21.32 -9.79 -5.19
CA GLU A 119 21.17 -9.65 -6.64
C GLU A 119 19.86 -8.92 -6.99
N VAL A 120 18.73 -9.38 -6.45
CA VAL A 120 17.42 -8.74 -6.65
C VAL A 120 17.46 -7.28 -6.21
N THR A 121 18.08 -6.98 -5.08
CA THR A 121 18.19 -5.61 -4.57
C THR A 121 18.97 -4.71 -5.54
N LEU A 122 20.11 -5.17 -6.05
CA LEU A 122 20.93 -4.42 -6.99
C LEU A 122 20.19 -4.18 -8.32
N GLN A 123 19.49 -5.19 -8.83
CA GLN A 123 18.67 -5.06 -10.04
C GLN A 123 17.59 -3.97 -9.90
N HIS A 124 16.92 -3.89 -8.75
CA HIS A 124 15.90 -2.86 -8.50
C HIS A 124 16.52 -1.47 -8.36
N ILE A 125 17.69 -1.34 -7.72
CA ILE A 125 18.44 -0.08 -7.62
C ILE A 125 18.88 0.41 -8.99
N GLU A 126 19.34 -0.51 -9.85
CA GLU A 126 19.74 -0.21 -11.22
C GLU A 126 18.55 0.24 -12.06
N MET A 127 17.40 -0.44 -11.94
CA MET A 127 16.16 -0.10 -12.66
C MET A 127 15.71 1.35 -12.42
N VAL A 128 15.94 1.89 -11.22
CA VAL A 128 15.61 3.28 -10.86
C VAL A 128 16.79 4.25 -11.00
N GLY A 129 17.93 3.79 -11.56
CA GLY A 129 19.10 4.63 -11.84
C GLY A 129 19.90 5.07 -10.61
N LEU A 130 19.80 4.35 -9.50
CA LEU A 130 20.43 4.73 -8.22
C LEU A 130 21.77 4.04 -7.95
N THR A 131 22.34 3.28 -8.90
CA THR A 131 23.58 2.50 -8.71
C THR A 131 24.74 3.31 -8.11
N ALA A 132 24.98 4.54 -8.60
CA ALA A 132 26.05 5.41 -8.12
C ALA A 132 25.85 5.92 -6.67
N ASN A 133 24.62 5.88 -6.17
CA ASN A 133 24.24 6.36 -4.84
C ASN A 133 23.70 5.23 -3.95
N ALA A 134 23.81 3.98 -4.36
CA ALA A 134 23.24 2.82 -3.67
C ALA A 134 23.62 2.78 -2.18
N TYR A 135 24.87 3.11 -1.86
CA TYR A 135 25.38 3.05 -0.48
C TYR A 135 25.38 4.41 0.24
N LYS A 136 24.71 5.43 -0.33
CA LYS A 136 24.51 6.72 0.35
C LYS A 136 23.24 6.69 1.19
N ARG A 137 23.27 7.41 2.31
CA ARG A 137 22.09 7.69 3.13
C ARG A 137 21.28 8.84 2.51
N PRO A 138 19.95 8.88 2.72
CA PRO A 138 19.08 9.98 2.27
C PRO A 138 19.49 11.35 2.83
#